data_AF-A0A1W1YK95-F1
#
_entry.id   AF-A0A1W1YK95-F1
#
_cell.length_a   1.000
_cell.length_b   1.000
_cell.length_c   1.000
_cell.angle_alpha   90.00
_cell.angle_beta   90.00
_cell.angle_gamma   90.00
#
_symmetry.space_group_name_H-M   'P 1'
#
loop_
_entity.id
_entity.type
_entity.pdbx_description
1 polymer ?
#
loop_
_entity_poly.entity_id
_entity_poly.type
_entity_poly.pdbx_seq_one_letter_code
_entity_poly.pdbx_strand_id
1 'polypeptide(L)'
;MKSDEMRIIQIPEISAIYYGLLQSGYDFYSIERSSEHVNALMKLTGKGTANDFFSGTKQKTCEVYPYWPRAFILEAATFFLNDSRTAYRDMEGLRRRIFSAGNITDRERDSGLWDWLEGFPEALRNVLADTGFSGYMEWEKKWIAGQNDACREELDMIRRCLETCTGRYDSPVKEIRICVNPIKCVYSSDYHLDGDRFVFTSGAFQAGSVIHEFLHHVVHPAVEAQKELILAKRPADETIDESYYQAGSDRGILNAFEEMAVRSLTEEVMRDEYPGDLETYIKTILDRNV
;
A
#
# COMPACT_ATOMS: atom_id res chain seq x y z
N MET A 1 -23.09 -0.85 3.74
CA MET A 1 -22.28 0.25 4.32
C MET A 1 -23.21 1.33 4.85
N LYS A 2 -22.96 1.86 6.05
CA LYS A 2 -23.61 3.14 6.44
C LYS A 2 -23.02 4.22 5.53
N SER A 3 -23.90 5.11 5.05
CA SER A 3 -23.65 6.20 4.12
C SER A 3 -22.79 7.31 4.74
N ASP A 4 -21.52 7.01 5.01
CA ASP A 4 -20.51 8.06 5.21
C ASP A 4 -19.79 8.29 3.87
N GLU A 5 -19.66 9.56 3.50
CA GLU A 5 -18.93 10.02 2.32
C GLU A 5 -17.49 9.47 2.35
N MET A 6 -17.04 8.84 1.25
CA MET A 6 -15.67 8.35 1.16
C MET A 6 -14.72 9.54 1.12
N ARG A 7 -13.71 9.52 2.00
CA ARG A 7 -12.75 10.62 2.15
C ARG A 7 -11.33 10.11 2.32
N ILE A 8 -10.39 10.92 1.88
CA ILE A 8 -8.98 10.80 2.23
C ILE A 8 -8.83 11.19 3.71
N ILE A 9 -8.16 10.34 4.48
CA ILE A 9 -7.94 10.52 5.91
C ILE A 9 -6.46 10.57 6.24
N GLN A 10 -6.16 11.05 7.45
CA GLN A 10 -4.85 10.90 8.09
C GLN A 10 -4.87 9.64 8.95
N ILE A 11 -3.78 8.88 8.91
CA ILE A 11 -3.47 7.85 9.91
C ILE A 11 -2.18 8.30 10.61
N PRO A 12 -2.26 8.80 11.86
CA PRO A 12 -1.12 9.42 12.53
C PRO A 12 0.14 8.54 12.56
N GLU A 13 -0.01 7.22 12.69
CA GLU A 13 1.09 6.27 12.70
C GLU A 13 1.81 6.21 11.34
N ILE A 14 1.04 6.22 10.24
CA ILE A 14 1.59 6.26 8.88
C ILE A 14 2.26 7.61 8.64
N SER A 15 1.62 8.71 9.04
CA SER A 15 2.20 10.05 8.97
C SER A 15 3.50 10.16 9.77
N ALA A 16 3.58 9.51 10.94
CA ALA A 16 4.78 9.49 11.78
C ALA A 16 5.92 8.68 11.16
N ILE A 17 5.63 7.55 10.49
CA ILE A 17 6.66 6.80 9.73
C ILE A 17 7.31 7.73 8.71
N TYR A 18 6.51 8.35 7.85
CA TYR A 18 7.06 9.18 6.78
C TYR A 18 7.70 10.46 7.28
N TYR A 19 7.19 11.05 8.37
CA TYR A 19 7.87 12.15 9.03
C TYR A 19 9.25 11.74 9.57
N GLY A 20 9.35 10.60 10.26
CA GLY A 20 10.62 10.05 10.74
C GLY A 20 11.60 9.74 9.62
N LEU A 21 11.10 9.22 8.50
CA LEU A 21 11.87 9.04 7.26
C LEU A 21 12.39 10.38 6.72
N LEU A 22 11.53 11.40 6.63
CA LEU A 22 11.92 12.74 6.16
C LEU A 22 13.04 13.34 7.02
N GLN A 23 12.95 13.21 8.35
CA GLN A 23 14.00 13.67 9.26
C GLN A 23 15.30 12.87 9.13
N SER A 24 15.23 11.66 8.56
CA SER A 24 16.37 10.76 8.36
C SER A 24 16.95 10.80 6.94
N GLY A 25 16.56 11.80 6.13
CA GLY A 25 17.09 12.00 4.77
C GLY A 25 16.31 11.27 3.67
N TYR A 26 15.04 10.96 3.89
CA TYR A 26 14.16 10.46 2.85
C TYR A 26 13.92 11.50 1.76
N ASP A 27 14.19 11.14 0.51
CA ASP A 27 14.27 12.06 -0.62
C ASP A 27 12.89 12.50 -1.19
N PHE A 28 11.78 11.95 -0.66
CA PHE A 28 10.36 12.30 -0.91
C PHE A 28 9.90 12.48 -2.37
N TYR A 29 10.75 12.15 -3.35
CA TYR A 29 10.49 12.04 -4.79
C TYR A 29 9.77 13.27 -5.37
N SER A 30 10.50 14.39 -5.46
CA SER A 30 9.94 15.71 -5.81
C SER A 30 9.45 15.89 -7.25
N ILE A 31 9.76 14.97 -8.18
CA ILE A 31 9.59 15.17 -9.64
C ILE A 31 8.13 15.41 -10.05
N GLU A 32 7.16 14.84 -9.34
CA GLU A 32 5.72 15.02 -9.64
C GLU A 32 4.98 15.85 -8.60
N ARG A 33 5.72 16.49 -7.70
CA ARG A 33 5.13 17.34 -6.66
C ARG A 33 5.17 18.79 -7.09
N SER A 34 4.12 19.54 -6.76
CA SER A 34 4.11 20.99 -7.00
C SER A 34 5.23 21.68 -6.23
N SER A 35 5.74 22.80 -6.74
CA SER A 35 6.77 23.58 -6.04
C SER A 35 6.33 24.04 -4.65
N GLU A 36 5.03 24.32 -4.48
CA GLU A 36 4.46 24.65 -3.17
C GLU A 36 4.58 23.47 -2.18
N HIS A 37 4.24 22.27 -2.64
CA HIS A 37 4.36 21.04 -1.85
C HIS A 37 5.81 20.78 -1.46
N VAL A 38 6.73 20.83 -2.43
CA VAL A 38 8.17 20.62 -2.19
C VAL A 38 8.70 21.65 -1.19
N ASN A 39 8.35 22.93 -1.37
CA ASN A 39 8.77 23.98 -0.45
C ASN A 39 8.20 23.79 0.97
N ALA A 40 6.97 23.29 1.10
CA ALA A 40 6.38 22.97 2.40
C ALA A 40 7.14 21.84 3.10
N LEU A 41 7.47 20.75 2.39
CA LEU A 41 8.23 19.63 2.95
C LEU A 41 9.67 20.03 3.30
N MET A 42 10.36 20.78 2.44
CA MET A 42 11.71 21.27 2.71
C MET A 42 11.77 22.16 3.96
N LYS A 43 10.70 22.91 4.25
CA LYS A 43 10.58 23.68 5.50
C LYS A 43 10.35 22.80 6.72
N LEU A 44 10.01 21.53 6.57
CA LEU A 44 9.77 20.56 7.65
C LEU A 44 11.00 19.68 7.92
N THR A 45 11.93 19.58 6.97
CA THR A 45 13.19 18.86 7.14
C THR A 45 14.05 19.49 8.25
N GLY A 46 14.60 18.65 9.13
CA GLY A 46 15.45 19.08 10.25
C GLY A 46 14.71 19.74 11.41
N LYS A 47 13.37 19.67 11.43
CA LYS A 47 12.55 20.20 12.53
C LYS A 47 12.21 19.17 13.60
N GLY A 48 12.33 17.89 13.28
CA GLY A 48 12.08 16.80 14.22
C GLY A 48 13.38 16.20 14.74
N THR A 49 13.25 15.36 15.76
CA THR A 49 14.37 14.58 16.28
C THR A 49 14.79 13.52 15.26
N ALA A 50 16.03 13.61 14.77
CA ALA A 50 16.60 12.55 13.93
C ALA A 50 16.65 11.25 14.75
N ASN A 51 16.12 10.16 14.19
CA ASN A 51 16.07 8.86 14.84
C ASN A 51 16.70 7.82 13.92
N ASP A 52 17.84 7.28 14.36
CA ASP A 52 18.62 6.29 13.61
C ASP A 52 17.79 5.08 13.19
N PHE A 53 16.71 4.76 13.91
CA PHE A 53 15.78 3.70 13.55
C PHE A 53 15.28 3.83 12.10
N PHE A 54 14.80 5.02 11.71
CA PHE A 54 14.18 5.23 10.41
C PHE A 54 15.21 5.28 9.27
N SER A 55 16.46 5.62 9.57
CA SER A 55 17.57 5.53 8.61
C SER A 55 17.78 4.08 8.12
N GLY A 56 17.45 3.09 8.96
CA GLY A 56 17.47 1.66 8.63
C GLY A 56 16.48 1.26 7.54
N THR A 57 15.55 2.13 7.14
CA THR A 57 14.58 1.83 6.08
C THR A 57 15.23 1.84 4.69
N LYS A 58 16.27 2.68 4.47
CA LYS A 58 16.94 2.79 3.16
C LYS A 58 17.83 1.58 2.91
N GLN A 59 17.55 0.87 1.84
CA GLN A 59 18.28 -0.30 1.38
C GLN A 59 19.27 0.07 0.27
N LYS A 60 20.25 -0.80 0.06
CA LYS A 60 21.23 -0.68 -1.05
C LYS A 60 20.92 -1.62 -2.21
N THR A 61 19.88 -2.43 -2.08
CA THR A 61 19.58 -3.58 -2.94
C THR A 61 18.47 -3.32 -3.95
N CYS A 62 17.63 -2.30 -3.73
CA CYS A 62 16.61 -1.87 -4.68
C CYS A 62 17.03 -0.55 -5.34
N GLU A 63 17.30 -0.58 -6.66
CA GLU A 63 17.76 0.60 -7.41
C GLU A 63 16.63 1.58 -7.71
N VAL A 64 15.40 1.09 -7.90
CA VAL A 64 14.24 1.90 -8.31
C VAL A 64 13.63 2.65 -7.12
N TYR A 65 13.34 1.96 -6.02
CA TYR A 65 12.82 2.56 -4.79
C TYR A 65 13.52 1.97 -3.55
N PRO A 66 14.63 2.59 -3.09
CA PRO A 66 15.47 2.05 -2.01
C PRO A 66 14.79 1.87 -0.66
N TYR A 67 13.60 2.42 -0.44
CA TYR A 67 12.89 2.31 0.85
C TYR A 67 11.90 1.14 0.86
N TRP A 68 11.62 0.52 -0.30
CA TRP A 68 10.82 -0.69 -0.39
C TRP A 68 11.72 -1.93 -0.24
N PRO A 69 11.30 -2.98 0.51
CA PRO A 69 9.98 -3.17 1.12
C PRO A 69 9.86 -2.65 2.57
N ARG A 70 10.91 -2.05 3.14
CA ARG A 70 10.92 -1.67 4.57
C ARG A 70 9.88 -0.63 4.94
N ALA A 71 9.59 0.35 4.07
CA ALA A 71 8.52 1.32 4.29
C ALA A 71 7.15 0.63 4.38
N PHE A 72 6.82 -0.27 3.43
CA PHE A 72 5.62 -1.10 3.47
C PHE A 72 5.53 -1.93 4.75
N ILE A 73 6.64 -2.54 5.17
CA ILE A 73 6.69 -3.35 6.40
C ILE A 73 6.38 -2.49 7.64
N LEU A 74 6.92 -1.26 7.73
CA LEU A 74 6.60 -0.35 8.82
C LEU A 74 5.11 0.04 8.82
N GLU A 75 4.53 0.33 7.66
CA GLU A 75 3.09 0.59 7.54
C GLU A 75 2.26 -0.61 8.02
N ALA A 76 2.59 -1.82 7.54
CA ALA A 76 1.91 -3.04 7.96
C ALA A 76 2.02 -3.23 9.48
N ALA A 77 3.22 -3.03 10.04
CA ALA A 77 3.50 -3.16 11.46
C ALA A 77 2.61 -2.26 12.35
N THR A 78 2.18 -1.08 11.87
CA THR A 78 1.28 -0.18 12.62
C THR A 78 -0.02 -0.86 13.03
N PHE A 79 -0.59 -1.71 12.16
CA PHE A 79 -1.85 -2.41 12.40
C PHE A 79 -1.69 -3.60 13.36
N PHE A 80 -0.46 -3.95 13.75
CA PHE A 80 -0.17 -5.00 14.71
C PHE A 80 0.34 -4.47 16.05
N LEU A 81 0.30 -3.15 16.27
CA LEU A 81 0.61 -2.54 17.57
C LEU A 81 -0.59 -2.61 18.53
N ASN A 82 -0.32 -2.61 19.83
CA ASN A 82 -1.35 -2.38 20.85
C ASN A 82 -1.78 -0.91 20.89
N ASP A 83 -2.90 -0.60 21.55
CA ASP A 83 -3.48 0.76 21.58
C ASP A 83 -2.53 1.82 22.17
N SER A 84 -1.66 1.42 23.12
CA SER A 84 -0.64 2.28 23.71
C SER A 84 0.62 2.42 22.85
N ARG A 85 0.73 1.66 21.75
CA ARG A 85 1.88 1.61 20.83
C ARG A 85 3.19 1.27 21.54
N THR A 86 3.13 0.54 22.64
CA THR A 86 4.30 0.16 23.45
C THR A 86 4.86 -1.20 23.05
N ALA A 87 4.06 -2.02 22.38
CA ALA A 87 4.43 -3.35 21.92
C ALA A 87 3.50 -3.80 20.78
N TYR A 88 3.86 -4.89 20.13
CA TYR A 88 2.99 -5.59 19.20
C TYR A 88 1.89 -6.35 19.94
N ARG A 89 0.63 -6.19 19.50
CA ARG A 89 -0.51 -7.01 19.95
C ARG A 89 -0.52 -8.40 19.31
N ASP A 90 -0.01 -8.51 18.08
CA ASP A 90 0.05 -9.78 17.33
C ASP A 90 1.26 -9.81 16.38
N MET A 91 2.43 -10.13 16.93
CA MET A 91 3.67 -10.26 16.15
C MET A 91 3.63 -11.43 15.15
N GLU A 92 2.93 -12.51 15.51
CA GLU A 92 2.79 -13.67 14.62
C GLU A 92 1.88 -13.37 13.43
N GLY A 93 0.85 -12.56 13.61
CA GLY A 93 0.04 -12.00 12.52
C GLY A 93 0.85 -11.14 11.57
N LEU A 94 1.69 -10.24 12.10
CA LEU A 94 2.61 -9.44 11.30
C LEU A 94 3.57 -10.33 10.48
N ARG A 95 4.13 -11.36 11.13
CA ARG A 95 4.97 -12.36 10.43
C ARG A 95 4.21 -13.00 9.29
N ARG A 96 3.02 -13.55 9.52
CA ARG A 96 2.20 -14.16 8.46
C ARG A 96 1.95 -13.19 7.30
N ARG A 97 1.64 -11.92 7.59
CA ARG A 97 1.43 -10.88 6.57
C ARG A 97 2.67 -10.62 5.72
N ILE A 98 3.85 -10.54 6.32
CA ILE A 98 5.11 -10.28 5.60
C ILE A 98 5.58 -11.52 4.82
N PHE A 99 5.37 -12.71 5.37
CA PHE A 99 5.69 -13.97 4.68
C PHE A 99 4.78 -14.22 3.47
N SER A 100 3.49 -13.86 3.56
CA SER A 100 2.55 -14.01 2.45
C SER A 100 2.78 -13.01 1.31
N ALA A 101 3.38 -11.84 1.59
CA ALA A 101 3.63 -10.81 0.58
C ALA A 101 4.55 -11.31 -0.55
N GLY A 102 3.95 -11.68 -1.69
CA GLY A 102 4.53 -12.34 -2.86
C GLY A 102 5.89 -11.82 -3.31
N ASN A 103 5.99 -10.50 -3.31
CA ASN A 103 7.04 -9.69 -3.87
C ASN A 103 8.25 -9.48 -2.95
N ILE A 104 8.11 -9.68 -1.64
CA ILE A 104 9.24 -9.54 -0.70
C ILE A 104 10.17 -10.76 -0.83
N THR A 105 11.47 -10.52 -1.01
CA THR A 105 12.46 -11.61 -1.12
C THR A 105 12.79 -12.23 0.25
N ASP A 106 13.25 -13.48 0.28
CA ASP A 106 13.60 -14.14 1.55
C ASP A 106 14.76 -13.47 2.28
N ARG A 107 15.67 -12.82 1.55
CA ARG A 107 16.76 -12.02 2.13
C ARG A 107 16.21 -10.85 2.97
N GLU A 108 15.08 -10.27 2.57
CA GLU A 108 14.46 -9.18 3.30
C GLU A 108 13.67 -9.63 4.52
N ARG A 109 13.46 -10.94 4.71
CA ARG A 109 12.69 -11.54 5.82
C ARG A 109 13.57 -12.21 6.89
N ASP A 110 14.87 -11.92 6.88
CA ASP A 110 15.84 -12.56 7.79
C ASP A 110 15.65 -12.14 9.26
N SER A 111 16.45 -12.70 10.16
CA SER A 111 16.41 -12.35 11.59
C SER A 111 16.65 -10.86 11.82
N GLY A 112 17.50 -10.22 10.99
CA GLY A 112 17.81 -8.80 11.12
C GLY A 112 16.60 -7.90 10.86
N LEU A 113 15.65 -8.31 10.02
CA LEU A 113 14.37 -7.59 9.89
C LEU A 113 13.62 -7.58 11.22
N TRP A 114 13.51 -8.73 11.87
CA TRP A 114 12.72 -8.88 13.09
C TRP A 114 13.37 -8.17 14.27
N ASP A 115 14.69 -8.29 14.40
CA ASP A 115 15.48 -7.58 15.41
C ASP A 115 15.33 -6.05 15.24
N TRP A 116 15.31 -5.56 13.99
CA TRP A 116 15.03 -4.15 13.72
C TRP A 116 13.60 -3.77 14.12
N LEU A 117 12.60 -4.56 13.75
CA LEU A 117 11.19 -4.28 14.07
C LEU A 117 10.89 -4.23 15.57
N GLU A 118 11.66 -4.90 16.43
CA GLU A 118 11.50 -4.78 17.88
C GLU A 118 11.63 -3.33 18.38
N GLY A 119 12.44 -2.50 17.71
CA GLY A 119 12.61 -1.08 18.03
C GLY A 119 11.48 -0.17 17.50
N PHE A 120 10.59 -0.68 16.64
CA PHE A 120 9.59 0.15 15.96
C PHE A 120 8.60 0.85 16.91
N PRO A 121 8.01 0.17 17.93
CA PRO A 121 7.04 0.82 18.81
C PRO A 121 7.62 2.03 19.55
N GLU A 122 8.86 1.93 20.04
CA GLU A 122 9.55 3.04 20.69
C GLU A 122 9.87 4.16 19.70
N ALA A 123 10.44 3.83 18.55
CA ALA A 123 10.77 4.81 17.52
C ALA A 123 9.55 5.60 17.04
N LEU A 124 8.42 4.91 16.82
CA LEU A 124 7.15 5.52 16.42
C LEU A 124 6.62 6.45 17.52
N ARG A 125 6.61 6.01 18.78
CA ARG A 125 6.16 6.83 19.92
C ARG A 125 7.00 8.11 20.08
N ASN A 126 8.31 8.02 19.85
CA ASN A 126 9.19 9.18 19.93
C ASN A 126 8.83 10.23 18.87
N VAL A 127 8.50 9.81 17.64
CA VAL A 127 8.01 10.73 16.60
C VAL A 127 6.63 11.29 16.96
N LEU A 128 5.71 10.46 17.44
CA LEU A 128 4.37 10.91 17.83
C LEU A 128 4.40 11.96 18.96
N ALA A 129 5.42 11.92 19.83
CA ALA A 129 5.63 12.88 20.91
C ALA A 129 6.41 14.15 20.47
N ASP A 130 6.93 14.19 19.24
CA ASP A 130 7.73 15.30 18.73
C ASP A 130 6.85 16.53 18.41
N THR A 131 7.30 17.71 18.83
CA THR A 131 6.55 18.96 18.62
C THR A 131 6.57 19.40 17.16
N GLY A 132 7.64 19.08 16.43
CA GLY A 132 7.74 19.26 14.98
C GLY A 132 6.74 18.38 14.25
N PHE A 133 6.57 17.13 14.70
CA PHE A 133 5.55 16.23 14.16
C PHE A 133 4.13 16.76 14.39
N SER A 134 3.84 17.29 15.58
CA SER A 134 2.54 17.93 15.86
C SER A 134 2.24 19.09 14.90
N GLY A 135 3.25 19.92 14.60
CA GLY A 135 3.12 20.99 13.61
C GLY A 135 2.93 20.47 12.17
N TYR A 136 3.58 19.36 11.81
CA TYR A 136 3.37 18.68 10.54
C TYR A 136 1.95 18.12 10.41
N MET A 137 1.40 17.49 11.45
CA MET A 137 0.04 16.93 11.42
C MET A 137 -1.02 18.00 11.13
N GLU A 138 -0.89 19.20 11.71
CA GLU A 138 -1.79 20.33 11.44
C GLU A 138 -1.68 20.84 9.99
N TRP A 139 -0.47 20.81 9.42
CA TRP A 139 -0.27 21.14 8.01
C TRP A 139 -0.85 20.06 7.09
N GLU A 140 -0.55 18.78 7.34
CA GLU A 140 -1.06 17.65 6.57
C GLU A 140 -2.60 17.61 6.60
N LYS A 141 -3.22 17.97 7.72
CA LYS A 141 -4.69 18.03 7.85
C LYS A 141 -5.31 19.03 6.88
N LYS A 142 -4.70 20.22 6.74
CA LYS A 142 -5.13 21.24 5.78
C LYS A 142 -4.88 20.79 4.35
N TRP A 143 -3.74 20.14 4.10
CA TRP A 143 -3.41 19.58 2.80
C TRP A 143 -4.43 18.50 2.37
N ILE A 144 -4.79 17.56 3.27
CA ILE A 144 -5.81 16.53 3.02
C ILE A 144 -7.21 17.12 2.83
N ALA A 145 -7.57 18.18 3.55
CA ALA A 145 -8.83 18.89 3.29
C ALA A 145 -8.89 19.39 1.84
N GLY A 146 -7.79 19.99 1.35
CA GLY A 146 -7.67 20.40 -0.05
C GLY A 146 -7.74 19.23 -1.04
N GLN A 147 -7.15 18.08 -0.73
CA GLN A 147 -7.25 16.88 -1.58
C GLN A 147 -8.69 16.34 -1.64
N ASN A 148 -9.39 16.29 -0.50
CA ASN A 148 -10.80 15.86 -0.45
C ASN A 148 -11.71 16.77 -1.27
N ASP A 149 -11.47 18.08 -1.26
CA ASP A 149 -12.23 19.02 -2.07
C ASP A 149 -11.93 18.86 -3.57
N ALA A 150 -10.65 18.67 -3.92
CA ALA A 150 -10.21 18.53 -5.31
C ALA A 150 -10.66 17.21 -5.97
N CYS A 151 -10.72 16.12 -5.21
CA CYS A 151 -10.95 14.77 -5.73
C CYS A 151 -12.32 14.19 -5.36
N ARG A 152 -13.31 15.06 -5.07
CA ARG A 152 -14.61 14.64 -4.54
C ARG A 152 -15.37 13.72 -5.50
N GLU A 153 -15.39 14.06 -6.79
CA GLU A 153 -16.08 13.28 -7.82
C GLU A 153 -15.43 11.90 -8.01
N GLU A 154 -14.10 11.85 -7.97
CA GLU A 154 -13.33 10.61 -8.03
C GLU A 154 -13.54 9.74 -6.79
N LEU A 155 -13.57 10.32 -5.59
CA LEU A 155 -13.89 9.59 -4.35
C LEU A 155 -15.30 8.98 -4.39
N ASP A 156 -16.27 9.71 -4.93
CA ASP A 156 -17.62 9.19 -5.14
C ASP A 156 -17.69 8.07 -6.18
N MET A 157 -16.87 8.15 -7.24
CA MET A 157 -16.73 7.09 -8.24
C MET A 157 -16.09 5.84 -7.66
N ILE A 158 -14.97 5.97 -6.94
CA ILE A 158 -14.32 4.87 -6.23
C ILE A 158 -15.31 4.20 -5.28
N ARG A 159 -16.06 4.98 -4.50
CA ARG A 159 -17.07 4.44 -3.59
C ARG A 159 -18.06 3.53 -4.31
N ARG A 160 -18.61 3.95 -5.46
CA ARG A 160 -19.54 3.14 -6.26
C ARG A 160 -18.89 1.86 -6.80
N CYS A 161 -17.68 1.97 -7.34
CA CYS A 161 -16.92 0.81 -7.83
C CYS A 161 -16.69 -0.20 -6.71
N LEU A 162 -16.18 0.23 -5.57
CA LEU A 162 -15.85 -0.66 -4.46
C LEU A 162 -17.10 -1.24 -3.78
N GLU A 163 -18.19 -0.49 -3.67
CA GLU A 163 -19.49 -1.03 -3.22
C GLU A 163 -19.98 -2.15 -4.14
N THR A 164 -19.85 -1.96 -5.46
CA THR A 164 -20.24 -2.95 -6.47
C THR A 164 -19.35 -4.20 -6.38
N CYS A 165 -18.03 -4.02 -6.34
CA CYS A 165 -17.09 -5.13 -6.20
C CYS A 165 -17.31 -5.91 -4.90
N THR A 166 -17.56 -5.21 -3.78
CA THR A 166 -17.82 -5.85 -2.48
C THR A 166 -19.08 -6.70 -2.52
N GLY A 167 -20.16 -6.18 -3.10
CA GLY A 167 -21.43 -6.91 -3.20
C GLY A 167 -21.41 -8.04 -4.23
N ARG A 168 -20.58 -7.94 -5.28
CA ARG A 168 -20.54 -8.91 -6.38
C ARG A 168 -19.55 -10.05 -6.15
N TYR A 169 -18.45 -9.78 -5.48
CA TYR A 169 -17.33 -10.72 -5.32
C TYR A 169 -17.15 -11.20 -3.87
N ASP A 170 -18.21 -11.10 -3.05
CA ASP A 170 -18.25 -11.57 -1.66
C ASP A 170 -17.05 -11.12 -0.80
N SER A 171 -16.58 -9.88 -1.01
CA SER A 171 -15.45 -9.34 -0.24
C SER A 171 -15.81 -9.21 1.24
N PRO A 172 -14.97 -9.68 2.17
CA PRO A 172 -15.19 -9.51 3.60
C PRO A 172 -15.03 -8.05 4.08
N VAL A 173 -14.56 -7.15 3.22
CA VAL A 173 -14.33 -5.73 3.54
C VAL A 173 -15.66 -5.02 3.81
N LYS A 174 -15.74 -4.32 4.94
CA LYS A 174 -16.88 -3.49 5.35
C LYS A 174 -16.54 -2.02 5.50
N GLU A 175 -15.26 -1.70 5.65
CA GLU A 175 -14.76 -0.33 5.81
C GLU A 175 -13.58 -0.11 4.87
N ILE A 176 -13.59 1.00 4.15
CA ILE A 176 -12.51 1.40 3.24
C ILE A 176 -11.94 2.72 3.74
N ARG A 177 -10.62 2.77 3.92
CA ARG A 177 -9.87 3.96 4.33
C ARG A 177 -8.83 4.29 3.27
N ILE A 178 -8.85 5.53 2.80
CA ILE A 178 -7.87 6.04 1.84
C ILE A 178 -6.95 6.98 2.60
N CYS A 179 -5.68 6.60 2.78
CA CYS A 179 -4.67 7.43 3.41
C CYS A 179 -3.68 7.92 2.36
N VAL A 180 -3.71 9.20 2.02
CA VAL A 180 -2.70 9.80 1.15
C VAL A 180 -1.74 10.59 2.03
N ASN A 181 -0.47 10.20 2.02
CA ASN A 181 0.56 10.85 2.81
C ASN A 181 1.42 11.78 1.91
N PRO A 182 1.57 13.07 2.27
CA PRO A 182 2.28 14.03 1.43
C PRO A 182 3.79 13.80 1.37
N ILE A 183 4.37 12.98 2.24
CA ILE A 183 5.81 12.65 2.21
C ILE A 183 6.04 11.36 1.41
N LYS A 184 5.18 10.34 1.53
CA LYS A 184 5.30 9.02 0.84
C LYS A 184 5.61 9.18 -0.65
N CYS A 185 6.36 8.25 -1.24
CA CYS A 185 6.70 8.29 -2.67
C CYS A 185 5.42 8.32 -3.52
N VAL A 186 5.34 9.23 -4.48
CA VAL A 186 4.15 9.39 -5.37
C VAL A 186 3.86 8.14 -6.20
N TYR A 187 4.88 7.32 -6.45
CA TYR A 187 4.80 6.07 -7.21
C TYR A 187 4.57 4.83 -6.33
N SER A 188 4.43 5.01 -5.01
CA SER A 188 4.23 3.90 -4.07
C SER A 188 2.77 3.92 -3.61
N SER A 189 2.02 2.93 -4.05
CA SER A 189 0.74 2.54 -3.48
C SER A 189 0.89 1.21 -2.75
N ASP A 190 0.21 1.06 -1.63
CA ASP A 190 0.14 -0.19 -0.89
C ASP A 190 -1.22 -0.31 -0.23
N TYR A 191 -1.65 -1.54 0.07
CA TYR A 191 -2.82 -1.80 0.90
C TYR A 191 -2.54 -2.71 2.09
N HIS A 192 -3.36 -2.51 3.13
CA HIS A 192 -3.35 -3.25 4.38
C HIS A 192 -4.76 -3.69 4.74
N LEU A 193 -4.90 -4.93 5.21
CA LEU A 193 -6.15 -5.46 5.75
C LEU A 193 -6.04 -5.52 7.28
N ASP A 194 -6.94 -4.84 7.99
CA ASP A 194 -7.07 -4.85 9.46
C ASP A 194 -8.50 -5.30 9.82
N GLY A 195 -8.68 -6.60 10.02
CA GLY A 195 -10.02 -7.19 10.20
C GLY A 195 -10.87 -7.07 8.93
N ASP A 196 -12.01 -6.40 9.02
CA ASP A 196 -12.90 -6.11 7.89
C ASP A 196 -12.61 -4.74 7.24
N ARG A 197 -11.45 -4.14 7.53
CA ARG A 197 -11.04 -2.84 6.98
C ARG A 197 -9.99 -3.00 5.89
N PHE A 198 -10.24 -2.38 4.75
CA PHE A 198 -9.25 -2.15 3.72
C PHE A 198 -8.65 -0.75 3.89
N VAL A 199 -7.32 -0.67 4.00
CA VAL A 199 -6.59 0.59 4.13
C VAL A 199 -5.65 0.74 2.95
N PHE A 200 -5.99 1.66 2.05
CA PHE A 200 -5.11 2.10 0.97
C PHE A 200 -4.17 3.18 1.48
N THR A 201 -2.91 3.11 1.06
CA THR A 201 -1.90 4.12 1.38
C THR A 201 -1.13 4.52 0.12
N SER A 202 -0.96 5.82 -0.13
CA SER A 202 -0.17 6.30 -1.27
C SER A 202 0.47 7.67 -1.03
N GLY A 203 1.53 7.98 -1.78
CA GLY A 203 2.13 9.32 -1.80
C GLY A 203 1.36 10.36 -2.62
N ALA A 204 0.46 9.89 -3.49
CA ALA A 204 -0.42 10.70 -4.32
C ALA A 204 -1.78 10.00 -4.50
N PHE A 205 -2.86 10.79 -4.57
CA PHE A 205 -4.18 10.24 -4.86
C PHE A 205 -4.29 9.89 -6.34
N GLN A 206 -4.61 8.62 -6.63
CA GLN A 206 -4.92 8.14 -7.97
C GLN A 206 -6.06 7.13 -7.86
N ALA A 207 -7.20 7.41 -8.49
CA ALA A 207 -8.38 6.57 -8.38
C ALA A 207 -8.14 5.14 -8.88
N GLY A 208 -7.43 5.00 -10.00
CA GLY A 208 -7.04 3.72 -10.56
C GLY A 208 -6.22 2.89 -9.56
N SER A 209 -5.25 3.48 -8.87
CA SER A 209 -4.47 2.78 -7.85
C SER A 209 -5.32 2.31 -6.67
N VAL A 210 -6.28 3.12 -6.19
CA VAL A 210 -7.16 2.69 -5.09
C VAL A 210 -7.98 1.46 -5.49
N ILE A 211 -8.53 1.47 -6.70
CA ILE A 211 -9.32 0.36 -7.24
C ILE A 211 -8.41 -0.86 -7.47
N HIS A 212 -7.25 -0.69 -8.10
CA HIS A 212 -6.26 -1.74 -8.36
C HIS A 212 -5.85 -2.48 -7.09
N GLU A 213 -5.45 -1.75 -6.05
CA GLU A 213 -5.04 -2.36 -4.78
C GLU A 213 -6.21 -3.08 -4.09
N PHE A 214 -7.44 -2.57 -4.19
CA PHE A 214 -8.62 -3.28 -3.70
C PHE A 214 -8.88 -4.55 -4.52
N LEU A 215 -8.67 -4.50 -5.83
CA LEU A 215 -8.91 -5.61 -6.73
C LEU A 215 -7.96 -6.79 -6.49
N HIS A 216 -6.72 -6.56 -6.05
CA HIS A 216 -5.86 -7.65 -5.57
C HIS A 216 -6.55 -8.50 -4.49
N HIS A 217 -7.21 -7.87 -3.52
CA HIS A 217 -7.90 -8.60 -2.45
C HIS A 217 -9.02 -9.50 -2.96
N VAL A 218 -9.79 -9.06 -3.97
CA VAL A 218 -10.91 -9.86 -4.52
C VAL A 218 -10.47 -10.86 -5.59
N VAL A 219 -9.40 -10.57 -6.33
CA VAL A 219 -8.90 -11.44 -7.40
C VAL A 219 -8.06 -12.59 -6.83
N HIS A 220 -7.30 -12.35 -5.77
CA HIS A 220 -6.36 -13.34 -5.20
C HIS A 220 -7.00 -14.72 -4.92
N PRO A 221 -8.20 -14.84 -4.31
CA PRO A 221 -8.84 -16.14 -4.11
C PRO A 221 -9.12 -16.91 -5.40
N ALA A 222 -9.50 -16.22 -6.48
CA ALA A 222 -9.79 -16.83 -7.77
C ALA A 222 -8.50 -17.30 -8.48
N VAL A 223 -7.41 -16.55 -8.33
CA VAL A 223 -6.08 -16.97 -8.81
C VAL A 223 -5.61 -18.22 -8.05
N GLU A 224 -5.71 -18.22 -6.73
CA GLU A 224 -5.31 -19.38 -5.91
C GLU A 224 -6.13 -20.64 -6.23
N ALA A 225 -7.44 -20.50 -6.48
CA ALA A 225 -8.30 -21.59 -6.90
C ALA A 225 -7.88 -22.23 -8.24
N GLN A 226 -7.18 -21.48 -9.10
CA GLN A 226 -6.77 -21.91 -10.45
C GLN A 226 -5.27 -22.04 -10.63
N LYS A 227 -4.49 -22.00 -9.54
CA LYS A 227 -3.02 -21.97 -9.59
C LYS A 227 -2.40 -23.09 -10.42
N GLU A 228 -2.94 -24.31 -10.34
CA GLU A 228 -2.42 -25.45 -11.10
C GLU A 228 -2.54 -25.24 -12.61
N LEU A 229 -3.66 -24.66 -13.05
CA LEU A 229 -3.90 -24.34 -14.46
C LEU A 229 -2.99 -23.20 -14.94
N ILE A 230 -2.85 -22.15 -14.14
CA ILE A 230 -1.98 -21.01 -14.44
C ILE A 230 -0.52 -21.47 -14.56
N LEU A 231 -0.05 -22.25 -13.59
CA LEU A 231 1.32 -22.80 -13.57
C LEU A 231 1.59 -23.80 -14.70
N ALA A 232 0.57 -24.54 -15.15
CA ALA A 232 0.71 -25.44 -16.29
C ALA A 232 0.94 -24.69 -17.61
N LYS A 233 0.32 -23.51 -17.77
CA LYS A 233 0.43 -22.72 -19.01
C LYS A 233 1.57 -21.69 -18.97
N ARG A 234 1.98 -21.22 -17.78
CA ARG A 234 3.03 -20.21 -17.58
C ARG A 234 2.86 -18.98 -18.48
N PRO A 235 1.73 -18.25 -18.35
CA PRO A 235 1.47 -17.08 -19.18
C PRO A 235 2.58 -16.04 -19.02
N ALA A 236 2.86 -15.33 -20.10
CA ALA A 236 3.82 -14.24 -20.12
C ALA A 236 3.23 -13.04 -20.87
N ASP A 237 3.44 -11.87 -20.30
CA ASP A 237 3.00 -10.59 -20.82
C ASP A 237 4.17 -9.60 -20.71
N GLU A 238 4.57 -9.05 -21.85
CA GLU A 238 5.70 -8.10 -21.99
C GLU A 238 5.43 -6.76 -21.29
N THR A 239 4.17 -6.47 -20.93
CA THR A 239 3.78 -5.26 -20.19
C THR A 239 3.94 -5.40 -18.68
N ILE A 240 4.19 -6.62 -18.17
CA ILE A 240 4.47 -6.87 -16.76
C ILE A 240 5.98 -6.77 -16.52
N ASP A 241 6.34 -6.03 -15.48
CA ASP A 241 7.73 -5.86 -15.07
C ASP A 241 8.37 -7.21 -14.68
N GLU A 242 9.59 -7.46 -15.17
CA GLU A 242 10.31 -8.73 -14.97
C GLU A 242 10.48 -9.10 -13.48
N SER A 243 10.49 -8.10 -12.58
CA SER A 243 10.60 -8.32 -11.14
C SER A 243 9.43 -9.14 -10.56
N TYR A 244 8.23 -9.07 -11.17
CA TYR A 244 7.08 -9.87 -10.76
C TYR A 244 7.31 -11.36 -11.00
N TYR A 245 7.99 -11.71 -12.08
CA TYR A 245 8.24 -13.10 -12.46
C TYR A 245 9.26 -13.81 -11.57
N GLN A 246 10.04 -13.08 -10.76
CA GLN A 246 11.02 -13.64 -9.81
C GLN A 246 11.86 -14.78 -10.43
N ALA A 247 12.50 -14.49 -11.57
CA ALA A 247 13.28 -15.45 -12.36
C ALA A 247 12.49 -16.70 -12.81
N GLY A 248 11.18 -16.57 -13.03
CA GLY A 248 10.31 -17.63 -13.52
C GLY A 248 9.89 -18.66 -12.47
N SER A 249 10.07 -18.36 -11.18
CA SER A 249 9.57 -19.22 -10.10
C SER A 249 8.05 -19.37 -10.14
N ASP A 250 7.50 -20.46 -9.61
CA ASP A 250 6.04 -20.68 -9.59
C ASP A 250 5.31 -19.53 -8.88
N ARG A 251 5.88 -19.05 -7.78
CA ARG A 251 5.37 -17.86 -7.06
C ARG A 251 5.40 -16.62 -7.93
N GLY A 252 6.50 -16.40 -8.66
CA GLY A 252 6.62 -15.27 -9.57
C GLY A 252 5.63 -15.32 -10.74
N ILE A 253 5.39 -16.51 -11.32
CA ILE A 253 4.38 -16.70 -12.37
C ILE A 253 2.98 -16.36 -11.86
N LEU A 254 2.63 -16.82 -10.65
CA LEU A 254 1.34 -16.50 -10.04
C LEU A 254 1.20 -15.01 -9.72
N ASN A 255 2.25 -14.38 -9.18
CA ASN A 255 2.26 -12.94 -8.89
C ASN A 255 2.09 -12.11 -10.19
N ALA A 256 2.84 -12.44 -11.24
CA ALA A 256 2.76 -11.75 -12.52
C ALA A 256 1.37 -11.88 -13.15
N PHE A 257 0.81 -13.10 -13.11
CA PHE A 257 -0.53 -13.34 -13.63
C PHE A 257 -1.63 -12.62 -12.82
N GLU A 258 -1.52 -12.59 -11.49
CA GLU A 258 -2.45 -11.82 -10.65
C GLU A 258 -2.41 -10.32 -11.02
N GLU A 259 -1.22 -9.75 -11.17
CA GLU A 259 -1.04 -8.36 -11.60
C GLU A 259 -1.68 -8.11 -12.97
N MET A 260 -1.51 -9.01 -13.95
CA MET A 260 -2.19 -8.91 -15.25
C MET A 260 -3.71 -8.88 -15.12
N ALA A 261 -4.26 -9.81 -14.34
CA ALA A 261 -5.70 -9.91 -14.14
C ALA A 261 -6.26 -8.68 -13.43
N VAL A 262 -5.56 -8.16 -12.42
CA VAL A 262 -5.95 -6.97 -11.67
C VAL A 262 -5.88 -5.72 -12.53
N ARG A 263 -4.85 -5.55 -13.36
CA ARG A 263 -4.76 -4.43 -14.32
C ARG A 263 -5.92 -4.43 -15.29
N SER A 264 -6.18 -5.57 -15.93
CA SER A 264 -7.30 -5.72 -16.87
C SER A 264 -8.64 -5.43 -16.19
N LEU A 265 -8.86 -5.97 -14.98
CA LEU A 265 -10.09 -5.75 -14.24
C LEU A 265 -10.24 -4.30 -13.75
N THR A 266 -9.14 -3.63 -13.42
CA THR A 266 -9.16 -2.22 -13.04
C THR A 266 -9.68 -1.35 -14.17
N GLU A 267 -9.19 -1.57 -15.39
CA GLU A 267 -9.67 -0.83 -16.58
C GLU A 267 -11.17 -1.07 -16.84
N GLU A 268 -11.64 -2.32 -16.74
CA GLU A 268 -13.05 -2.66 -16.92
C GLU A 268 -13.93 -2.03 -15.83
N VAL A 269 -13.57 -2.17 -14.56
CA VAL A 269 -14.32 -1.62 -13.42
C VAL A 269 -14.40 -0.09 -13.49
N MET A 270 -13.32 0.58 -13.91
CA MET A 270 -13.33 2.03 -14.14
C MET A 270 -14.25 2.47 -15.28
N ARG A 271 -14.62 1.56 -16.20
CA ARG A 271 -15.65 1.77 -17.24
C ARG A 271 -17.04 1.30 -16.85
N ASP A 272 -17.25 0.95 -15.57
CA ASP A 272 -18.50 0.37 -15.05
C ASP A 272 -18.81 -1.02 -15.64
N GLU A 273 -17.78 -1.74 -16.10
CA GLU A 273 -17.85 -3.11 -16.61
C GLU A 273 -17.37 -4.07 -15.52
N TYR A 274 -18.26 -4.99 -15.08
CA TYR A 274 -17.94 -5.94 -14.00
C TYR A 274 -18.23 -7.37 -14.47
N PRO A 275 -17.23 -8.27 -14.53
CA PRO A 275 -17.46 -9.67 -14.84
C PRO A 275 -18.47 -10.31 -13.86
N GLY A 276 -19.27 -11.24 -14.37
CA GLY A 276 -20.24 -11.98 -13.55
C GLY A 276 -19.58 -12.94 -12.57
N ASP A 277 -18.44 -13.51 -12.94
CA ASP A 277 -17.74 -14.56 -12.20
C ASP A 277 -16.22 -14.38 -12.39
N LEU A 278 -15.49 -14.22 -11.28
CA LEU A 278 -14.04 -13.99 -11.31
C LEU A 278 -13.27 -15.22 -11.77
N GLU A 279 -13.74 -16.43 -11.47
CA GLU A 279 -13.07 -17.64 -11.96
C GLU A 279 -13.11 -17.76 -13.49
N THR A 280 -14.27 -17.48 -14.09
CA THR A 280 -14.43 -17.45 -15.55
C THR A 280 -13.63 -16.31 -16.18
N TYR A 281 -13.58 -15.15 -15.49
CA TYR A 281 -12.75 -14.03 -15.92
C TYR A 281 -11.26 -14.42 -15.97
N ILE A 282 -10.75 -15.05 -14.91
CA ILE A 282 -9.37 -15.51 -14.82
C ILE A 282 -9.02 -16.50 -15.94
N LYS A 283 -9.90 -17.45 -16.27
CA LYS A 283 -9.71 -18.36 -17.42
C LYS A 283 -9.63 -17.60 -18.73
N THR A 284 -10.46 -16.57 -18.91
CA THR A 284 -10.47 -15.74 -20.12
C THR A 284 -9.16 -14.96 -20.28
N ILE A 285 -8.63 -14.39 -19.20
CA ILE A 285 -7.32 -13.73 -19.22
C ILE A 285 -6.22 -14.74 -19.52
N LEU A 286 -6.27 -15.91 -18.90
CA LEU A 286 -5.29 -16.97 -19.12
C LEU A 286 -5.30 -17.47 -20.58
N ASP A 287 -6.45 -17.64 -21.22
CA ASP A 287 -6.55 -18.09 -22.61
C ASP A 287 -6.05 -17.06 -23.64
N ARG A 288 -5.99 -15.77 -23.27
CA ARG A 288 -5.46 -14.69 -24.14
C ARG A 288 -3.94 -14.55 -24.11
N ASN A 289 -3.28 -15.07 -23.07
CA ASN A 289 -1.88 -14.80 -22.76
C ASN A 289 -1.01 -16.07 -22.75
N VAL A 290 -1.39 -17.06 -23.57
CA VAL A 290 -0.74 -18.36 -23.74
C VAL A 290 -0.45 -18.60 -25.21
#